data_AF-A0A1X0N5T2-F1
#
_entry.id   AF-A0A1X0N5T2-F1
#
_cell.length_a   1.000
_cell.length_b   1.000
_cell.length_c   1.000
_cell.angle_alpha   90.00
_cell.angle_beta   90.00
_cell.angle_gamma   90.00
#
_symmetry.space_group_name_H-M   'P 1'
#
loop_
_entity.id
_entity.type
_entity.pdbx_description
1 polymer ?
#
loop_
_entity_poly.entity_id
_entity_poly.type
_entity_poly.pdbx_seq_one_letter_code
_entity_poly.pdbx_strand_id
1 'polypeptide(L)'
;MPTDLWSFTLDFYARPGVEQACLALQTNGANVCMVLCGVWLGGRGVKRTAQRLSEIGKLATPWHDEVIRPLRQLRTQWRAAAQNDPALSGVRTKVKALELEAEQTLLNRLDVLTGHWPATQIRTIEAWLSGVVDSTDKKNRDALQVLRIAADVTDA
;
A
#
# COMPACT_ATOMS: atom_id res chain seq x y z
N MET A 1 12.11 10.54 9.91
CA MET A 1 11.45 9.46 9.15
C MET A 1 11.59 8.17 9.96
N PRO A 2 10.56 7.31 10.00
CA PRO A 2 10.61 6.00 10.67
C PRO A 2 11.79 5.14 10.20
N THR A 3 12.15 4.11 10.95
CA THR A 3 13.32 3.25 10.64
C THR A 3 13.05 2.22 9.55
N ASP A 4 11.79 1.88 9.33
CA ASP A 4 11.37 0.81 8.41
C ASP A 4 10.03 1.17 7.73
N LEU A 5 9.77 0.52 6.59
CA LEU A 5 8.57 0.76 5.77
C LEU A 5 7.26 0.42 6.49
N TRP A 6 7.26 -0.56 7.41
CA TRP A 6 6.04 -0.94 8.13
C TRP A 6 5.64 0.13 9.14
N SER A 7 6.57 0.59 9.97
CA SER A 7 6.34 1.68 10.91
C SER A 7 5.89 2.96 10.18
N PHE A 8 6.53 3.29 9.05
CA PHE A 8 6.06 4.37 8.19
C PHE A 8 4.63 4.16 7.69
N THR A 9 4.29 2.95 7.25
CA THR A 9 2.95 2.64 6.76
C THR A 9 1.91 2.89 7.85
N LEU A 10 2.17 2.49 9.10
CA LEU A 10 1.26 2.72 10.22
C LEU A 10 1.05 4.22 10.49
N ASP A 11 2.14 4.99 10.58
CA ASP A 11 2.10 6.44 10.81
C ASP A 11 1.40 7.18 9.67
N PHE A 12 1.69 6.78 8.43
CA PHE A 12 1.12 7.38 7.24
C PHE A 12 -0.38 7.07 7.11
N TYR A 13 -0.78 5.83 7.40
CA TYR A 13 -2.18 5.40 7.34
C TYR A 13 -3.07 6.11 8.35
N ALA A 14 -2.51 6.49 9.51
CA ALA A 14 -3.20 7.27 10.53
C ALA A 14 -3.47 8.73 10.12
N ARG A 15 -2.88 9.22 9.02
CA ARG A 15 -3.08 10.60 8.56
C ARG A 15 -4.48 10.79 7.97
N PRO A 16 -5.10 11.97 8.14
CA PRO A 16 -6.43 12.25 7.60
C PRO A 16 -6.54 11.93 6.11
N GLY A 17 -7.55 11.14 5.74
CA GLY A 17 -7.87 10.79 4.35
C GLY A 17 -7.03 9.68 3.73
N VAL A 18 -5.92 9.25 4.35
CA VAL A 18 -5.04 8.22 3.77
C VAL A 18 -5.74 6.86 3.70
N GLU A 19 -6.38 6.41 4.79
CA GLU A 19 -7.16 5.17 4.80
C GLU A 19 -8.18 5.12 3.66
N GLN A 20 -8.98 6.20 3.52
CA GLN A 20 -10.02 6.29 2.50
C GLN A 20 -9.43 6.27 1.08
N ALA A 21 -8.32 6.97 0.84
CA ALA A 21 -7.63 6.96 -0.44
C ALA A 21 -7.07 5.58 -0.78
N CYS A 22 -6.43 4.91 0.18
CA CYS A 22 -5.93 3.54 0.01
C CYS A 22 -7.07 2.55 -0.31
N LEU A 23 -8.21 2.66 0.37
CA LEU A 23 -9.38 1.81 0.10
C LEU A 23 -9.98 2.06 -1.29
N ALA A 24 -10.02 3.31 -1.75
CA ALA A 24 -10.47 3.64 -3.10
C ALA A 24 -9.56 3.01 -4.17
N LEU A 25 -8.24 3.16 -4.01
CA LEU A 25 -7.24 2.54 -4.89
C LEU A 25 -7.36 1.01 -4.87
N GLN A 26 -7.50 0.41 -3.69
CA GLN A 26 -7.68 -1.03 -3.53
C GLN A 26 -8.93 -1.56 -4.26
N THR A 27 -10.03 -0.80 -4.20
CA THR A 27 -11.29 -1.15 -4.89
C THR A 27 -11.11 -1.14 -6.40
N ASN A 28 -10.23 -0.27 -6.91
CA ASN A 28 -9.86 -0.20 -8.32
C ASN A 28 -8.76 -1.20 -8.70
N GLY A 29 -8.41 -2.15 -7.82
CA GLY A 29 -7.45 -3.22 -8.09
C GLY A 29 -5.98 -2.86 -7.82
N ALA A 30 -5.69 -1.67 -7.26
CA ALA A 30 -4.32 -1.29 -6.96
C ALA A 30 -3.74 -2.12 -5.82
N ASN A 31 -2.44 -2.43 -5.94
CA ASN A 31 -1.67 -3.01 -4.86
C ASN A 31 -1.27 -1.93 -3.85
N VAL A 32 -2.05 -1.79 -2.76
CA VAL A 32 -1.83 -0.77 -1.73
C VAL A 32 -0.43 -0.86 -1.11
N CYS A 33 0.15 -2.05 -0.95
CA CYS A 33 1.51 -2.20 -0.44
C CYS A 33 2.56 -1.56 -1.38
N MET A 34 2.39 -1.68 -2.70
CA MET A 34 3.24 -0.99 -3.67
C MET A 34 3.04 0.52 -3.61
N VAL A 35 1.81 0.99 -3.42
CA VAL A 35 1.50 2.43 -3.32
C VAL A 35 2.21 3.03 -2.11
N LEU A 36 2.07 2.41 -0.94
CA LEU A 36 2.72 2.84 0.30
C LEU A 36 4.25 2.80 0.19
N CYS A 37 4.81 1.77 -0.43
CA CYS A 37 6.23 1.70 -0.75
C CYS A 37 6.66 2.85 -1.68
N GLY A 38 5.86 3.18 -2.69
CA GLY A 38 6.13 4.33 -3.57
C GLY A 38 6.16 5.66 -2.82
N VAL A 39 5.21 5.90 -1.90
CA VAL A 39 5.21 7.09 -1.05
C VAL A 39 6.47 7.12 -0.17
N TRP A 40 6.82 6.00 0.46
CA TRP A 40 8.02 5.87 1.29
C TRP A 40 9.31 6.22 0.54
N LEU A 41 9.49 5.64 -0.65
CA LEU A 41 10.66 5.88 -1.50
C LEU A 41 10.71 7.32 -2.01
N GLY A 42 9.56 7.88 -2.37
CA GLY A 42 9.45 9.28 -2.75
C GLY A 42 9.81 10.23 -1.62
N GLY A 43 9.35 9.95 -0.40
CA GLY A 43 9.66 10.74 0.80
C GLY A 43 11.14 10.64 1.21
N ARG A 44 11.76 9.47 1.01
CA ARG A 44 13.21 9.26 1.15
C ARG A 44 14.03 9.94 0.05
N GLY A 45 13.40 10.41 -1.02
CA GLY A 45 14.07 11.00 -2.17
C GLY A 45 14.82 9.98 -3.04
N VAL A 46 14.34 8.74 -3.07
CA VAL A 46 14.86 7.71 -3.99
C VAL A 46 14.34 8.02 -5.39
N LYS A 47 15.24 8.15 -6.37
CA LYS A 47 14.84 8.40 -7.76
C LYS A 47 13.99 7.24 -8.31
N ARG A 48 12.82 7.55 -8.85
CA ARG A 48 12.00 6.57 -9.58
C ARG A 48 12.65 6.24 -10.93
N THR A 49 12.83 4.97 -11.22
CA THR A 49 13.30 4.47 -12.53
C THR A 49 12.39 3.35 -13.05
N ALA A 50 12.47 3.03 -14.34
CA ALA A 50 11.75 1.89 -14.92
C ALA A 50 12.20 0.57 -14.30
N GLN A 51 13.50 0.39 -14.11
CA GLN A 51 14.08 -0.79 -13.49
C GLN A 51 13.56 -1.01 -12.06
N ARG A 52 13.64 0.01 -11.20
CA ARG A 52 13.20 -0.10 -9.80
C ARG A 52 11.71 -0.41 -9.67
N LEU A 53 10.89 0.21 -10.51
CA LEU A 53 9.46 -0.09 -10.56
C LEU A 53 9.21 -1.54 -10.98
N SER A 54 9.98 -2.05 -11.96
CA SER A 54 9.92 -3.45 -12.37
C SER A 54 10.35 -4.41 -11.27
N GLU A 55 11.41 -4.10 -10.52
CA GLU A 55 11.88 -4.90 -9.38
C GLU A 55 10.82 -4.99 -8.27
N ILE A 56 10.19 -3.86 -7.92
CA ILE A 56 9.06 -3.84 -6.97
C ILE A 56 7.91 -4.69 -7.51
N GLY A 57 7.51 -4.51 -8.77
CA GLY A 57 6.41 -5.26 -9.37
C GLY A 57 6.67 -6.77 -9.38
N LYS A 58 7.88 -7.20 -9.75
CA LYS A 58 8.28 -8.62 -9.75
C LYS A 58 8.20 -9.26 -8.36
N LEU A 59 8.55 -8.51 -7.31
CA LEU A 59 8.46 -8.98 -5.93
C LEU A 59 7.01 -8.98 -5.42
N ALA A 60 6.27 -7.92 -5.69
CA ALA A 60 5.01 -7.64 -5.02
C ALA A 60 3.79 -8.28 -5.69
N THR A 61 3.74 -8.31 -7.03
CA THR A 61 2.57 -8.79 -7.76
C THR A 61 2.22 -10.24 -7.46
N PRO A 62 3.17 -11.21 -7.49
CA PRO A 62 2.84 -12.61 -7.21
C PRO A 62 2.27 -12.81 -5.81
N TRP A 63 2.90 -12.22 -4.78
CA TRP A 63 2.42 -12.32 -3.40
C TRP A 63 1.06 -11.65 -3.20
N HIS A 64 0.85 -10.50 -3.83
CA HIS A 64 -0.43 -9.82 -3.77
C HIS A 64 -1.54 -10.64 -4.43
N ASP A 65 -1.29 -11.17 -5.62
CA ASP A 65 -2.30 -11.90 -6.41
C ASP A 65 -2.63 -13.28 -5.82
N GLU A 66 -1.64 -13.99 -5.27
CA GLU A 66 -1.79 -15.36 -4.79
C GLU A 66 -2.14 -15.45 -3.30
N VAL A 67 -1.77 -14.45 -2.49
CA VAL A 67 -1.95 -14.50 -1.03
C VAL A 67 -2.91 -13.43 -0.54
N ILE A 68 -2.62 -12.15 -0.78
CA ILE A 68 -3.40 -11.05 -0.19
C ILE A 68 -4.79 -10.95 -0.85
N ARG A 69 -4.85 -11.01 -2.19
CA ARG A 69 -6.11 -10.85 -2.94
C ARG A 69 -7.14 -11.93 -2.58
N PRO A 70 -6.80 -13.23 -2.51
CA PRO A 70 -7.76 -14.26 -2.12
C PRO A 70 -8.28 -14.08 -0.68
N LEU A 71 -7.41 -13.76 0.28
CA LEU A 71 -7.81 -13.49 1.67
C LEU A 71 -8.78 -12.32 1.76
N ARG A 72 -8.47 -11.23 1.05
CA ARG A 72 -9.31 -10.03 0.96
C ARG A 72 -10.66 -10.32 0.31
N GLN A 73 -10.67 -11.11 -0.76
CA GLN A 73 -11.89 -11.52 -1.43
C GLN A 73 -12.79 -12.33 -0.48
N LEU A 74 -12.25 -13.34 0.20
CA LEU A 74 -12.99 -14.14 1.19
C LEU A 74 -13.58 -13.25 2.29
N ARG A 75 -12.75 -12.39 2.90
CA ARG A 75 -13.20 -11.47 3.95
C ARG A 75 -14.31 -10.53 3.46
N THR A 76 -14.23 -10.07 2.22
CA THR A 76 -15.21 -9.14 1.64
C THR A 76 -16.53 -9.87 1.33
N GLN A 77 -16.46 -11.03 0.69
CA GLN A 77 -17.61 -11.86 0.34
C GLN A 77 -18.42 -12.28 1.59
N TRP A 78 -17.74 -12.62 2.69
CA TRP A 78 -18.41 -13.05 3.92
C TRP A 78 -18.99 -11.90 4.75
N ARG A 79 -18.81 -10.63 4.36
CA ARG A 79 -19.21 -9.47 5.18
C ARG A 79 -20.69 -9.48 5.55
N ALA A 80 -21.59 -9.82 4.61
CA ALA A 80 -23.02 -9.83 4.85
C ALA A 80 -23.44 -11.07 5.68
N ALA A 81 -22.99 -12.26 5.28
CA ALA A 81 -23.32 -13.51 5.96
C ALA A 81 -22.84 -13.53 7.43
N ALA A 82 -21.65 -12.99 7.70
CA ALA A 82 -21.09 -12.91 9.05
C ALA A 82 -21.89 -12.04 10.03
N GLN A 83 -22.83 -11.20 9.56
CA GLN A 83 -23.70 -10.43 10.46
C GLN A 83 -24.72 -11.32 11.17
N ASN A 84 -25.12 -12.43 10.53
CA ASN A 84 -26.15 -13.35 11.02
C ASN A 84 -25.57 -14.68 11.53
N ASP A 85 -24.25 -14.90 11.39
CA ASP A 85 -23.56 -16.11 11.80
C ASP A 85 -22.32 -15.76 12.65
N PRO A 86 -22.41 -15.89 13.99
CA PRO A 86 -21.30 -15.62 14.90
C PRO A 86 -20.07 -16.51 14.66
N ALA A 87 -20.26 -17.75 14.23
CA ALA A 87 -19.14 -18.65 13.93
C ALA A 87 -18.37 -18.16 12.70
N LEU A 88 -19.10 -17.79 11.63
CA LEU A 88 -18.51 -17.19 10.44
C LEU A 88 -17.84 -15.83 10.74
N SER A 89 -18.43 -15.02 11.63
CA SER A 89 -17.82 -13.77 12.10
C SER A 89 -16.46 -14.00 12.78
N GLY A 90 -16.37 -15.04 13.61
CA GLY A 90 -15.11 -15.47 14.22
C GLY A 90 -14.06 -15.88 13.19
N VAL A 91 -14.43 -16.69 12.20
CA VAL A 91 -13.52 -17.09 11.11
C VAL A 91 -13.10 -15.89 10.26
N ARG A 92 -14.03 -15.01 9.92
CA ARG A 92 -13.76 -13.80 9.14
C ARG A 92 -12.77 -12.86 9.84
N THR A 93 -12.84 -12.76 11.17
CA THR A 93 -11.88 -12.00 11.97
C THR A 93 -10.46 -12.60 11.85
N LYS A 94 -10.34 -13.94 11.87
CA LYS A 94 -9.05 -14.61 11.65
C LYS A 94 -8.50 -14.38 10.24
N VAL A 95 -9.36 -14.42 9.22
CA VAL A 95 -8.96 -14.07 7.83
C VAL A 95 -8.48 -12.63 7.72
N LYS A 96 -9.14 -11.69 8.41
CA LYS A 96 -8.67 -10.29 8.47
C LYS A 96 -7.26 -10.18 9.07
N ALA A 97 -6.99 -10.89 10.17
CA ALA A 97 -5.67 -10.90 10.79
C ALA A 97 -4.61 -11.48 9.85
N LEU A 98 -4.94 -12.59 9.16
CA LEU A 98 -4.03 -13.22 8.20
C LEU A 98 -3.77 -12.34 6.96
N GLU A 99 -4.78 -11.61 6.47
CA GLU A 99 -4.60 -10.61 5.40
C GLU A 99 -3.61 -9.52 5.83
N LEU A 100 -3.76 -8.99 7.05
CA LEU A 100 -2.86 -7.96 7.58
C LEU A 100 -1.42 -8.48 7.75
N GLU A 101 -1.25 -9.70 8.24
CA GLU A 101 0.07 -10.35 8.34
C GLU A 101 0.71 -10.56 6.96
N ALA A 102 -0.09 -10.93 5.95
CA ALA A 102 0.39 -11.07 4.57
C ALA A 102 0.80 -9.71 3.96
N GLU A 103 0.07 -8.63 4.26
CA GLU A 103 0.45 -7.27 3.86
C GLU A 103 1.74 -6.81 4.53
N GLN A 104 1.86 -7.02 5.83
CA GLN A 104 3.08 -6.71 6.59
C GLN A 104 4.29 -7.48 6.04
N THR A 105 4.11 -8.76 5.73
CA THR A 105 5.16 -9.60 5.12
C THR A 105 5.63 -9.01 3.79
N LEU A 106 4.69 -8.55 2.95
CA LEU A 106 5.04 -7.93 1.67
C LEU A 106 5.80 -6.61 1.87
N LEU A 107 5.33 -5.76 2.78
CA LEU A 107 6.01 -4.50 3.11
C LEU A 107 7.43 -4.74 3.64
N ASN A 108 7.63 -5.71 4.52
CA ASN A 108 8.97 -6.08 5.01
C ASN A 108 9.89 -6.55 3.88
N ARG A 109 9.39 -7.37 2.94
CA ARG A 109 10.17 -7.80 1.76
C ARG A 109 10.54 -6.63 0.85
N LEU A 110 9.62 -5.68 0.66
CA LEU A 110 9.87 -4.45 -0.10
C LEU A 110 10.90 -3.55 0.61
N ASP A 111 10.86 -3.48 1.94
CA ASP A 111 11.84 -2.71 2.71
C ASP A 111 13.25 -3.28 2.52
N VAL A 112 13.41 -4.61 2.61
CA VAL A 112 14.69 -5.28 2.34
C VAL A 112 15.18 -5.02 0.91
N LEU A 113 14.29 -5.16 -0.09
CA LEU A 113 14.64 -4.91 -1.50
C LEU A 113 15.14 -3.48 -1.72
N THR A 114 14.54 -2.50 -1.04
CA THR A 114 14.77 -1.08 -1.32
C THR A 114 15.69 -0.38 -0.32
N GLY A 115 16.07 -1.07 0.77
CA GLY A 115 16.90 -0.52 1.84
C GLY A 115 18.23 0.04 1.34
N HIS A 116 18.86 -0.64 0.38
CA HIS A 116 20.15 -0.26 -0.19
C HIS A 116 20.08 0.78 -1.32
N TRP A 117 18.89 1.29 -1.67
CA TRP A 117 18.75 2.21 -2.78
C TRP A 117 19.18 3.63 -2.41
N PRO A 118 20.06 4.28 -3.22
CA PRO A 118 20.52 5.63 -2.92
C PRO A 118 19.38 6.67 -3.00
N ALA A 119 19.40 7.58 -2.03
CA ALA A 119 18.51 8.72 -1.90
C ALA A 119 19.24 10.01 -2.29
N THR A 120 18.58 10.88 -3.06
CA THR A 120 19.15 12.14 -3.57
C THR A 120 18.68 13.37 -2.79
N GLN A 121 18.07 13.20 -1.60
CA GLN A 121 17.44 14.22 -0.74
C GLN A 121 16.27 15.00 -1.38
N ILE A 122 16.13 15.00 -2.71
CA ILE A 122 14.99 15.57 -3.44
C ILE A 122 13.80 14.59 -3.35
N ARG A 123 12.68 15.03 -2.74
CA ARG A 123 11.46 14.22 -2.66
C ARG A 123 10.85 14.00 -4.06
N THR A 124 10.44 12.77 -4.35
CA THR A 124 9.96 12.33 -5.67
C THR A 124 8.64 11.55 -5.60
N ILE A 125 7.79 11.89 -4.62
CA ILE A 125 6.54 11.16 -4.31
C ILE A 125 5.61 11.05 -5.53
N GLU A 126 5.39 12.14 -6.25
CA GLU A 126 4.55 12.16 -7.46
C GLU A 126 5.06 11.21 -8.56
N ALA A 127 6.38 11.16 -8.78
CA ALA A 127 6.99 10.29 -9.78
C ALA A 127 6.84 8.80 -9.42
N TRP A 128 6.78 8.47 -8.13
CA TRP A 128 6.50 7.13 -7.65
C TRP A 128 5.01 6.76 -7.77
N LEU A 129 4.12 7.64 -7.29
CA LEU A 129 2.69 7.41 -7.31
C LEU A 129 2.14 7.19 -8.72
N SER A 130 2.56 8.02 -9.68
CA SER A 130 2.21 7.88 -11.11
C SER A 130 2.79 6.63 -11.78
N GLY A 131 3.85 6.05 -11.22
CA GLY A 131 4.44 4.82 -11.73
C GLY A 131 3.76 3.55 -11.20
N VAL A 132 3.22 3.59 -9.98
CA VAL A 132 2.65 2.42 -9.31
C VAL A 132 1.19 2.19 -9.66
N VAL A 133 0.43 3.27 -9.88
CA VAL A 133 -0.99 3.21 -10.21
C VAL A 133 -1.24 3.99 -11.48
N ASP A 134 -2.04 3.42 -12.39
CA ASP A 134 -2.51 4.15 -13.55
C ASP A 134 -3.38 5.35 -13.12
N SER A 135 -2.90 6.55 -13.40
CA SER A 135 -3.54 7.83 -13.09
C SER A 135 -4.53 8.33 -14.15
N THR A 136 -4.79 7.53 -15.20
CA THR A 136 -5.76 7.89 -16.25
C THR A 136 -7.20 7.88 -15.74
N ASP A 137 -7.54 6.96 -14.82
CA ASP A 137 -8.83 6.97 -14.11
C ASP A 137 -8.91 8.14 -13.13
N LYS A 138 -9.97 8.95 -13.24
CA LYS A 138 -10.25 10.08 -12.34
C LYS A 138 -10.31 9.65 -10.88
N LYS A 139 -10.88 8.48 -10.56
CA LYS A 139 -10.98 7.97 -9.18
C LYS A 139 -9.59 7.68 -8.58
N ASN A 140 -8.68 7.14 -9.40
CA ASN A 140 -7.31 6.92 -8.97
C ASN A 140 -6.60 8.25 -8.76
N ARG A 141 -6.80 9.23 -9.65
CA ARG A 141 -6.18 10.55 -9.53
C ARG A 141 -6.54 11.26 -8.22
N ASP A 142 -7.82 11.29 -7.86
CA ASP A 142 -8.29 11.95 -6.63
C ASP A 142 -7.66 11.30 -5.39
N ALA A 143 -7.62 9.96 -5.34
CA ALA A 143 -6.98 9.22 -4.25
C ALA A 143 -5.45 9.46 -4.20
N LEU A 144 -4.76 9.43 -5.35
CA LEU A 144 -3.32 9.72 -5.43
C LEU A 144 -2.99 11.14 -4.96
N GLN A 145 -3.86 12.12 -5.26
CA GLN A 145 -3.70 13.49 -4.78
C GLN A 145 -3.80 13.59 -3.25
N VAL A 146 -4.74 12.88 -2.63
CA VAL A 146 -4.83 12.80 -1.16
C VAL A 146 -3.56 12.23 -0.55
N LEU A 147 -3.04 11.13 -1.12
CA LEU A 147 -1.81 10.51 -0.63
C LEU A 147 -0.60 11.44 -0.78
N ARG A 148 -0.50 12.17 -1.89
CA ARG A 148 0.55 13.17 -2.10
C ARG A 148 0.51 14.27 -1.03
N ILE A 149 -0.66 14.89 -0.84
CA ILE A 149 -0.84 15.95 0.17
C ILE A 149 -0.49 15.41 1.55
N ALA A 150 -1.00 14.24 1.92
CA ALA A 150 -0.72 13.62 3.20
C ALA A 150 0.79 13.38 3.41
N ALA A 151 1.54 13.07 2.36
CA ALA A 151 2.98 12.80 2.43
C ALA A 151 3.84 14.07 2.49
N ASP A 152 3.36 15.19 1.95
CA ASP A 152 4.04 16.49 1.99
C ASP A 152 3.92 17.18 3.36
N VAL A 153 2.91 16.87 4.16
CA VAL A 153 2.68 17.42 5.52
C VAL A 153 3.73 16.97 6.56
N THR A 154 4.81 16.30 6.15
CA THR A 154 5.82 15.72 7.05
C THR A 154 6.82 16.75 7.64
N ASP A 155 6.55 18.05 7.56
CA ASP A 155 7.42 19.11 8.10
C ASP A 155 6.61 20.17 8.89
N ALA A 156 6.01 19.77 10.00
CA ALA A 156 5.52 20.68 11.04
C ALA A 156 5.97 20.20 12.43
#